data_AF-B4JZW9-F1
#
_entry.id   AF-B4JZW9-F1
#
_cell.length_a   1.000
_cell.length_b   1.000
_cell.length_c   1.000
_cell.angle_alpha   90.00
_cell.angle_beta   90.00
_cell.angle_gamma   90.00
#
_symmetry.space_group_name_H-M   'P 1'
#
loop_
_entity.id
_entity.type
_entity.pdbx_description
1 polymer ?
#
loop_
_entity_poly.entity_id
_entity_poly.type
_entity_poly.pdbx_seq_one_letter_code
_entity_poly.pdbx_strand_id
1 'polypeptide(L)'
;MMQTQGAQREDLTAVVAELKSQIFQLNDTVLHLENLLWKRDEEEEKKKEKATSSCCSVLDPVGSVQLISVPGIEPRWVLCDACGAGTGWIVIQHRFDGSLNFYRDWNAYRNGFGFYNGEFFIGLELLHRLTKSRPFELYVELVDFNNHMFHAQYDSFLVGSEEEKYMLKSLGTYTGNAGDSLKYNLYDKFSTYDNDNDGWSRGNCANYYASGWWFNWDANSNLNGRYFKSGEQNVKGIWLYTLKRYYSLKSVKMLIRPKYTLF
;
A
#
# COMPACT_ATOMS: atom_id res chain seq x y z
N MET A 1 37.99 -7.30 -63.38
CA MET A 1 37.75 -8.15 -62.19
C MET A 1 38.58 -7.75 -60.96
N MET A 2 39.80 -7.21 -61.10
CA MET A 2 40.61 -6.79 -59.93
C MET A 2 40.13 -5.51 -59.22
N GLN A 3 39.53 -4.54 -59.93
CA GLN A 3 39.07 -3.28 -59.31
C GLN A 3 37.86 -3.45 -58.38
N THR A 4 36.96 -4.38 -58.68
CA THR A 4 35.75 -4.63 -57.87
C THR A 4 36.04 -5.35 -56.55
N GLN A 5 37.05 -6.23 -56.51
CA GLN A 5 37.48 -6.92 -55.27
C GLN A 5 38.19 -5.99 -54.28
N GLY A 6 38.94 -5.00 -54.77
CA GLY A 6 39.61 -4.00 -53.91
C GLY A 6 38.62 -3.10 -53.17
N ALA A 7 37.64 -2.56 -53.89
CA ALA A 7 36.59 -1.71 -53.31
C ALA A 7 35.73 -2.47 -52.28
N GLN A 8 35.38 -3.73 -52.56
CA GLN A 8 34.60 -4.57 -51.65
C GLN A 8 35.38 -4.93 -50.37
N ARG A 9 36.72 -5.02 -50.47
CA ARG A 9 37.61 -5.24 -49.32
C ARG A 9 37.76 -3.99 -48.46
N GLU A 10 37.88 -2.82 -49.08
CA GLU A 10 37.94 -1.53 -48.36
C GLU A 10 36.64 -1.25 -47.59
N ASP A 11 35.49 -1.50 -48.21
CA ASP A 11 34.16 -1.38 -47.59
C ASP A 11 34.01 -2.30 -46.36
N LEU A 12 34.42 -3.58 -46.50
CA LEU A 12 34.42 -4.53 -45.38
C LEU A 12 35.36 -4.09 -44.24
N THR A 13 36.48 -3.46 -44.58
CA THR A 13 37.45 -2.98 -43.57
C THR A 13 36.88 -1.80 -42.78
N ALA A 14 36.15 -0.91 -43.44
CA ALA A 14 35.46 0.21 -42.80
C ALA A 14 34.36 -0.28 -41.85
N VAL A 15 33.56 -1.26 -42.28
CA VAL A 15 32.52 -1.89 -41.43
C VAL A 15 33.14 -2.55 -40.19
N VAL A 16 34.26 -3.27 -40.34
CA VAL A 16 34.95 -3.88 -39.20
C VAL A 16 35.51 -2.83 -38.23
N ALA A 17 36.03 -1.71 -38.73
CA ALA A 17 36.53 -0.62 -37.88
C ALA A 17 35.39 0.03 -37.09
N GLU A 18 34.24 0.26 -37.73
CA GLU A 18 33.04 0.80 -37.10
C GLU A 18 32.51 -0.15 -36.01
N LEU A 19 32.39 -1.44 -36.32
CA LEU A 19 31.95 -2.45 -35.33
C LEU A 19 32.88 -2.52 -34.12
N LYS A 20 34.20 -2.40 -34.32
CA LYS A 20 35.16 -2.34 -33.21
C LYS A 20 34.96 -1.10 -32.34
N SER A 21 34.72 0.06 -32.96
CA SER A 21 34.42 1.31 -32.26
C SER A 21 33.16 1.16 -31.41
N GLN A 22 32.10 0.60 -31.98
CA GLN A 22 30.84 0.35 -31.27
C GLN A 22 30.99 -0.62 -30.10
N ILE A 23 31.76 -1.71 -30.27
CA ILE A 23 32.07 -2.65 -29.18
C ILE A 23 32.81 -1.94 -28.03
N PHE A 24 33.77 -1.07 -28.37
CA PHE A 24 34.51 -0.31 -27.36
C PHE A 24 33.58 0.62 -26.57
N GLN A 25 32.72 1.38 -27.27
CA GLN A 25 31.72 2.24 -26.64
C GLN A 25 30.73 1.46 -25.77
N LEU A 26 30.31 0.27 -26.23
CA LEU A 26 29.40 -0.59 -25.48
C LEU A 26 30.06 -1.09 -24.18
N ASN A 27 31.33 -1.52 -24.24
CA ASN A 27 32.07 -1.93 -23.06
C ASN A 27 32.23 -0.80 -22.04
N ASP A 28 32.55 0.42 -22.49
CA ASP A 28 32.62 1.60 -21.61
C ASP A 28 31.27 1.90 -20.96
N THR A 29 30.18 1.76 -21.73
CA THR A 29 28.82 1.97 -21.23
C THR A 29 28.45 0.93 -20.17
N VAL A 30 28.78 -0.36 -20.40
CA VAL A 30 28.54 -1.43 -19.42
C VAL A 30 29.31 -1.16 -18.14
N LEU A 31 30.60 -0.81 -18.22
CA LEU A 31 31.42 -0.50 -17.06
C LEU A 31 30.88 0.72 -16.29
N HIS A 32 30.36 1.72 -16.99
CA HIS A 32 29.72 2.87 -16.37
C HIS A 32 28.45 2.48 -15.60
N LEU A 33 27.58 1.67 -16.21
CA LEU A 33 26.35 1.19 -15.58
C LEU A 33 26.63 0.30 -14.37
N GLU A 34 27.63 -0.57 -14.43
CA GLU A 34 28.07 -1.39 -13.29
C GLU A 34 28.49 -0.52 -12.10
N ASN A 35 29.26 0.54 -12.36
CA ASN A 35 29.64 1.51 -11.33
C ASN A 35 28.45 2.28 -10.74
N LEU A 36 27.46 2.63 -11.57
CA LEU A 36 26.23 3.30 -11.10
C LEU A 36 25.38 2.37 -10.24
N LEU A 37 25.26 1.10 -10.62
CA LEU A 37 24.57 0.08 -9.82
C LEU A 37 25.24 -0.09 -8.46
N TRP A 38 26.57 -0.24 -8.43
CA TRP A 38 27.31 -0.36 -7.18
C TRP A 38 27.13 0.86 -6.27
N LYS A 39 27.20 2.08 -6.82
CA LYS A 39 26.95 3.31 -6.03
C LYS A 39 25.52 3.35 -5.47
N ARG A 40 24.53 2.95 -6.27
CA ARG A 40 23.14 2.88 -5.82
C ARG A 40 22.97 1.86 -4.70
N ASP A 41 23.61 0.70 -4.80
CA ASP A 41 23.54 -0.34 -3.78
C ASP A 41 24.18 0.14 -2.46
N GLU A 42 25.34 0.83 -2.51
CA GLU A 42 25.94 1.48 -1.33
C GLU A 42 25.01 2.54 -0.69
N GLU A 43 24.32 3.34 -1.51
CA GLU A 43 23.35 4.33 -1.03
C GLU A 43 22.12 3.67 -0.38
N GLU A 44 21.64 2.55 -0.93
CA GLU A 44 20.56 1.76 -0.34
C GLU A 44 20.96 1.14 1.00
N GLU A 45 22.17 0.58 1.11
CA GLU A 45 22.69 0.04 2.38
C GLU A 45 22.78 1.11 3.46
N LYS A 46 23.32 2.30 3.13
CA LYS A 46 23.37 3.44 4.06
C LYS A 46 21.98 3.91 4.50
N LYS A 47 20.95 3.77 3.65
CA LYS A 47 19.56 4.06 4.01
C LYS A 47 19.01 2.99 4.96
N LYS A 48 19.32 1.70 4.73
CA LYS A 48 18.92 0.60 5.62
C LYS A 48 19.51 0.75 7.02
N GLU A 49 20.77 1.17 7.15
CA GLU A 49 21.40 1.42 8.47
C GLU A 49 20.73 2.54 9.26
N LYS A 50 20.14 3.52 8.58
CA LYS A 50 19.40 4.64 9.20
C LYS A 50 17.91 4.35 9.38
N ALA A 51 17.43 3.18 8.96
CA ALA A 51 16.02 2.84 9.03
C ALA A 51 15.56 2.76 10.49
N THR A 52 14.56 3.56 10.85
CA THR A 52 14.00 3.58 12.19
C THR A 52 12.93 2.50 12.33
N SER A 53 12.59 2.13 13.57
CA SER A 53 11.54 1.14 13.81
C SER A 53 10.12 1.71 13.75
N SER A 54 9.97 3.03 13.49
CA SER A 54 8.68 3.73 13.45
C SER A 54 8.80 5.12 12.84
N CYS A 55 7.72 5.64 12.23
CA CYS A 55 7.55 7.05 11.81
C CYS A 55 7.56 8.08 12.97
N CYS A 56 7.91 7.68 14.20
CA CYS A 56 7.65 8.43 15.43
C CYS A 56 8.71 9.47 15.80
N SER A 57 9.34 10.17 14.85
CA SER A 57 10.13 11.35 15.22
C SER A 57 9.34 12.63 14.90
N VAL A 58 9.25 13.54 15.89
CA VAL A 58 8.63 14.88 15.72
C VAL A 58 9.39 15.72 14.68
N LEU A 59 10.61 15.30 14.33
CA LEU A 59 11.49 15.95 13.37
C LEU A 59 11.17 15.59 11.91
N ASP A 60 10.35 14.56 11.70
CA ASP A 60 10.07 14.10 10.35
C ASP A 60 9.06 14.99 9.63
N PRO A 61 9.33 15.37 8.36
CA PRO A 61 8.37 16.13 7.58
C PRO A 61 7.05 15.36 7.41
N VAL A 62 5.93 16.05 7.64
CA VAL A 62 4.58 15.54 7.36
C VAL A 62 4.48 15.16 5.88
N GLY A 63 3.95 13.97 5.58
CA GLY A 63 3.83 13.48 4.21
C GLY A 63 5.14 12.94 3.62
N SER A 64 6.15 12.66 4.46
CA SER A 64 7.42 12.07 4.00
C SER A 64 7.32 10.56 3.82
N VAL A 65 8.04 10.04 2.83
CA VAL A 65 8.25 8.60 2.64
C VAL A 65 9.54 8.20 3.32
N GLN A 66 9.47 7.25 4.25
CA GLN A 66 10.60 6.83 5.09
C GLN A 66 10.82 5.33 5.03
N LEU A 67 12.09 4.92 5.16
CA LEU A 67 12.45 3.52 5.26
C LEU A 67 12.38 3.09 6.72
N ILE A 68 11.53 2.11 7.03
CA ILE A 68 11.40 1.55 8.38
C ILE A 68 11.88 0.11 8.43
N SER A 69 12.43 -0.26 9.59
CA SER A 69 12.81 -1.64 9.91
C SER A 69 11.66 -2.33 10.66
N VAL A 70 11.23 -3.48 10.13
CA VAL A 70 10.14 -4.29 10.71
C VAL A 70 10.68 -5.69 11.00
N PRO A 71 10.54 -6.22 12.23
CA PRO A 71 11.10 -7.52 12.59
C PRO A 71 10.66 -8.66 11.64
N GLY A 72 11.65 -9.38 11.11
CA GLY A 72 11.43 -10.59 10.30
C GLY A 72 11.13 -10.35 8.82
N ILE A 73 11.26 -9.12 8.31
CA ILE A 73 11.20 -8.80 6.88
C ILE A 73 12.26 -7.75 6.51
N GLU A 74 12.59 -7.65 5.23
CA GLU A 74 13.44 -6.56 4.71
C GLU A 74 12.81 -5.18 5.01
N PRO A 75 13.64 -4.13 5.23
CA PRO A 75 13.16 -2.77 5.44
C PRO A 75 12.17 -2.32 4.36
N ARG A 76 11.13 -1.59 4.78
CA ARG A 76 10.04 -1.16 3.90
C ARG A 76 9.88 0.34 3.91
N TRP A 77 9.70 0.91 2.72
CA TRP A 77 9.28 2.30 2.58
C TRP A 77 7.83 2.43 3.04
N VAL A 78 7.51 3.46 3.81
CA VAL A 78 6.16 3.77 4.26
C VAL A 78 5.90 5.27 4.17
N LEU A 79 4.65 5.64 3.95
CA LEU A 79 4.23 7.05 4.03
C LEU A 79 3.93 7.41 5.48
N CYS A 80 4.70 8.35 6.02
CA CYS A 80 4.48 8.93 7.32
C CYS A 80 3.65 10.20 7.19
N ASP A 81 2.64 10.35 8.04
CA ASP A 81 1.75 11.51 8.03
C ASP A 81 1.51 12.05 9.45
N ALA A 82 1.08 13.30 9.53
CA ALA A 82 0.55 13.90 10.74
C ALA A 82 -0.92 14.22 10.47
N CYS A 83 -1.80 13.57 11.23
CA CYS A 83 -3.25 13.77 11.10
C CYS A 83 -3.79 14.55 12.30
N GLY A 84 -5.10 14.79 12.34
CA GLY A 84 -5.78 15.41 13.48
C GLY A 84 -5.52 14.72 14.84
N ALA A 85 -4.98 13.49 14.85
CA ALA A 85 -4.58 12.73 16.03
C ALA A 85 -3.06 12.80 16.35
N GLY A 86 -2.34 13.79 15.82
CA GLY A 86 -0.93 14.07 16.13
C GLY A 86 0.05 13.46 15.13
N THR A 87 1.33 13.33 15.52
CA THR A 87 2.42 12.83 14.67
C THR A 87 2.65 11.32 14.83
N GLY A 88 3.49 10.75 13.96
CA GLY A 88 3.98 9.37 14.11
C GLY A 88 3.12 8.30 13.44
N TRP A 89 2.24 8.70 12.52
CA TRP A 89 1.32 7.78 11.86
C TRP A 89 1.92 7.22 10.57
N ILE A 90 1.73 5.91 10.38
CA ILE A 90 1.98 5.20 9.13
C ILE A 90 0.66 5.14 8.37
N VAL A 91 0.61 5.71 7.17
CA VAL A 91 -0.57 5.59 6.29
C VAL A 91 -0.58 4.19 5.67
N ILE A 92 -1.64 3.43 5.92
CA ILE A 92 -1.79 2.06 5.42
C ILE A 92 -2.69 1.98 4.18
N GLN A 93 -3.55 2.98 4.00
CA GLN A 93 -4.47 3.08 2.87
C GLN A 93 -4.86 4.53 2.64
N HIS A 94 -4.96 4.96 1.38
CA HIS A 94 -5.42 6.31 1.03
C HIS A 94 -6.22 6.30 -0.28
N ARG A 95 -7.43 6.87 -0.24
CA ARG A 95 -8.36 7.03 -1.38
C ARG A 95 -8.87 8.46 -1.42
N PHE A 96 -8.94 9.07 -2.59
CA PHE A 96 -9.41 10.45 -2.76
C PHE A 96 -9.78 10.84 -4.19
N ASP A 97 -9.40 10.08 -5.22
CA ASP A 97 -9.64 10.46 -6.63
C ASP A 97 -10.08 9.32 -7.55
N GLY A 98 -9.98 8.06 -7.10
CA GLY A 98 -10.34 6.89 -7.88
C GLY A 98 -9.37 6.56 -9.02
N SER A 99 -8.16 7.11 -9.00
CA SER A 99 -7.10 6.81 -9.98
C SER A 99 -6.63 5.35 -9.93
N LEU A 100 -6.82 4.66 -8.80
CA LEU A 100 -6.39 3.29 -8.59
C LEU A 100 -7.57 2.34 -8.40
N ASN A 101 -7.56 1.23 -9.15
CA ASN A 101 -8.50 0.14 -8.96
C ASN A 101 -8.14 -0.69 -7.72
N PHE A 102 -9.08 -0.85 -6.79
CA PHE A 102 -8.97 -1.68 -5.58
C PHE A 102 -9.68 -3.03 -5.70
N TYR A 103 -10.38 -3.30 -6.80
CA TYR A 103 -10.86 -4.64 -7.12
C TYR A 103 -9.69 -5.48 -7.65
N ARG A 104 -8.96 -6.12 -6.74
CA ARG A 104 -7.68 -6.79 -6.97
C ARG A 104 -7.68 -8.19 -6.36
N ASP A 105 -6.79 -9.04 -6.87
CA ASP A 105 -6.57 -10.41 -6.39
C ASP A 105 -5.89 -10.45 -5.02
N TRP A 106 -5.86 -11.65 -4.44
CA TRP A 106 -5.22 -11.92 -3.15
C TRP A 106 -3.76 -11.50 -3.13
N ASN A 107 -3.01 -11.83 -4.18
CA ASN A 107 -1.57 -11.56 -4.22
C ASN A 107 -1.26 -10.06 -4.25
N ALA A 108 -2.07 -9.26 -4.94
CA ALA A 108 -1.98 -7.81 -4.91
C ALA A 108 -2.28 -7.26 -3.51
N TYR A 109 -3.36 -7.70 -2.86
CA TYR A 109 -3.68 -7.26 -1.49
C TYR A 109 -2.63 -7.70 -0.47
N ARG A 110 -2.08 -8.90 -0.62
CA ARG A 110 -0.98 -9.43 0.18
C ARG A 110 0.26 -8.51 0.12
N ASN A 111 0.68 -8.17 -1.10
CA ASN A 111 1.94 -7.47 -1.33
C ASN A 111 1.84 -5.93 -1.29
N GLY A 112 0.62 -5.40 -1.41
CA GLY A 112 0.37 -3.97 -1.54
C GLY A 112 0.37 -3.51 -3.00
N PHE A 113 -0.25 -2.36 -3.25
CA PHE A 113 -0.38 -1.79 -4.59
C PHE A 113 -0.63 -0.28 -4.52
N GLY A 114 -0.30 0.43 -5.62
CA GLY A 114 -0.39 1.89 -5.71
C GLY A 114 0.93 2.59 -5.38
N PHE A 115 0.86 3.92 -5.23
CA PHE A 115 2.03 4.75 -4.98
C PHE A 115 1.73 5.79 -3.89
N TYR A 116 2.74 6.15 -3.08
CA TYR A 116 2.57 7.06 -1.95
C TYR A 116 2.20 8.50 -2.35
N ASN A 117 2.44 8.90 -3.60
CA ASN A 117 1.99 10.18 -4.15
C ASN A 117 0.58 10.14 -4.76
N GLY A 118 -0.15 9.03 -4.59
CA GLY A 118 -1.50 8.84 -5.08
C GLY A 118 -2.32 7.96 -4.13
N GLU A 119 -3.25 7.20 -4.69
CA GLU A 119 -3.96 6.16 -3.93
C GLU A 119 -3.07 4.93 -3.77
N PHE A 120 -3.17 4.24 -2.63
CA PHE A 120 -2.44 3.00 -2.40
C PHE A 120 -3.04 2.19 -1.25
N PHE A 121 -2.60 0.92 -1.19
CA PHE A 121 -2.76 0.02 -0.05
C PHE A 121 -1.41 -0.59 0.30
N ILE A 122 -1.03 -0.55 1.57
CA ILE A 122 0.33 -0.90 2.04
C ILE A 122 0.69 -2.39 1.87
N GLY A 123 -0.32 -3.26 1.80
CA GLY A 123 -0.15 -4.71 1.73
C GLY A 123 -0.41 -5.41 3.06
N LEU A 124 -1.17 -6.51 3.02
CA LEU A 124 -1.59 -7.25 4.22
C LEU A 124 -0.41 -7.89 4.96
N GLU A 125 0.61 -8.38 4.26
CA GLU A 125 1.77 -9.00 4.92
C GLU A 125 2.56 -7.96 5.72
N LEU A 126 2.78 -6.77 5.15
CA LEU A 126 3.43 -5.68 5.89
C LEU A 126 2.57 -5.23 7.08
N LEU A 127 1.26 -5.12 6.88
CA LEU A 127 0.32 -4.74 7.94
C LEU A 127 0.31 -5.74 9.11
N HIS A 128 0.33 -7.04 8.81
CA HIS A 128 0.47 -8.11 9.80
C HIS A 128 1.77 -7.96 10.59
N ARG A 129 2.91 -7.84 9.90
CA ARG A 129 4.23 -7.74 10.54
C ARG A 129 4.34 -6.53 11.46
N LEU A 130 3.83 -5.38 11.02
CA LEU A 130 3.78 -4.16 11.82
C LEU A 130 2.96 -4.38 13.10
N THR A 131 1.70 -4.78 12.96
CA THR A 131 0.76 -4.90 14.08
C THR A 131 1.09 -6.06 15.03
N LYS A 132 1.80 -7.09 14.56
CA LYS A 132 2.33 -8.17 15.41
C LYS A 132 3.57 -7.76 16.22
N SER A 133 4.38 -6.84 15.70
CA SER A 133 5.67 -6.49 16.32
C SER A 133 5.53 -5.80 17.69
N ARG A 134 4.44 -5.04 17.87
CA ARG A 134 4.09 -4.31 19.10
C ARG A 134 2.62 -3.85 19.00
N PRO A 135 2.01 -3.36 20.09
CA PRO A 135 0.67 -2.78 20.02
C PRO A 135 0.60 -1.56 19.08
N PHE A 136 -0.42 -1.51 18.23
CA PHE A 136 -0.74 -0.37 17.36
C PHE A 136 -2.16 0.12 17.63
N GLU A 137 -2.38 1.43 17.45
CA GLU A 137 -3.71 2.05 17.31
C GLU A 137 -4.03 2.32 15.83
N LEU A 138 -5.31 2.41 15.50
CA LEU A 138 -5.83 2.73 14.17
C LEU A 138 -6.59 4.06 14.22
N TYR A 139 -6.34 4.92 13.25
CA TYR A 139 -7.13 6.12 12.97
C TYR A 139 -7.59 6.10 11.52
N VAL A 140 -8.88 6.38 11.30
CA VAL A 140 -9.50 6.44 9.98
C VAL A 140 -10.07 7.84 9.79
N GLU A 141 -9.54 8.58 8.83
CA GLU A 141 -10.04 9.88 8.40
C GLU A 141 -10.94 9.72 7.18
N LEU A 142 -12.08 10.39 7.17
CA LEU A 142 -13.12 10.23 6.15
C LEU A 142 -13.66 11.60 5.74
N VAL A 143 -13.93 11.77 4.45
CA VAL A 143 -14.55 12.98 3.91
C VAL A 143 -15.71 12.60 3.01
N ASP A 144 -16.88 13.23 3.18
CA ASP A 144 -18.03 13.07 2.29
C ASP A 144 -18.00 14.07 1.10
N PHE A 145 -18.92 13.94 0.15
CA PHE A 145 -18.97 14.87 -1.00
C PHE A 145 -19.49 16.27 -0.65
N ASN A 146 -19.98 16.48 0.56
CA ASN A 146 -20.29 17.80 1.11
C ASN A 146 -19.11 18.40 1.90
N ASN A 147 -17.94 17.74 1.86
CA ASN A 147 -16.72 18.09 2.58
C ASN A 147 -16.85 18.07 4.11
N HIS A 148 -17.82 17.33 4.66
CA HIS A 148 -17.81 17.03 6.09
C HIS A 148 -16.70 16.02 6.40
N MET A 149 -15.94 16.29 7.45
CA MET A 149 -14.87 15.42 7.93
C MET A 149 -15.38 14.57 9.10
N PHE A 150 -15.05 13.28 9.05
CA PHE A 150 -15.35 12.32 10.10
C PHE A 150 -14.10 11.52 10.46
N HIS A 151 -14.10 10.94 11.65
CA HIS A 151 -13.05 10.02 12.07
C HIS A 151 -13.59 8.86 12.90
N ALA A 152 -12.87 7.75 12.82
CA ALA A 152 -12.99 6.59 13.70
C ALA A 152 -11.59 6.25 14.23
N GLN A 153 -11.44 6.13 15.53
CA GLN A 153 -10.20 5.76 16.19
C GLN A 153 -10.42 4.51 17.04
N TYR A 154 -9.43 3.61 17.03
CA TYR A 154 -9.40 2.38 17.81
C TYR A 154 -8.05 2.29 18.51
N ASP A 155 -8.05 2.12 19.83
CA ASP A 155 -6.81 2.10 20.62
C ASP A 155 -6.06 0.74 20.59
N SER A 156 -6.54 -0.20 19.76
CA SER A 156 -5.87 -1.44 19.38
C SER A 156 -6.21 -1.79 17.94
N PHE A 157 -5.22 -2.27 17.19
CA PHE A 157 -5.37 -2.77 15.84
C PHE A 157 -4.39 -3.92 15.59
N LEU A 158 -4.90 -5.12 15.36
CA LEU A 158 -4.10 -6.33 15.13
C LEU A 158 -4.64 -7.13 13.95
N VAL A 159 -3.77 -7.45 13.00
CA VAL A 159 -4.09 -8.28 11.83
C VAL A 159 -3.36 -9.62 11.95
N GLY A 160 -4.07 -10.72 11.72
CA GLY A 160 -3.54 -12.09 11.73
C GLY A 160 -2.56 -12.38 10.59
N SER A 161 -1.94 -13.55 10.63
CA SER A 161 -1.02 -13.97 9.56
C SER A 161 -1.75 -14.41 8.29
N GLU A 162 -1.01 -14.72 7.23
CA GLU A 162 -1.58 -15.27 5.99
C GLU A 162 -2.29 -16.61 6.21
N GLU A 163 -1.77 -17.46 7.10
CA GLU A 163 -2.41 -18.73 7.50
C GLU A 163 -3.76 -18.49 8.19
N GLU A 164 -3.86 -17.39 8.95
CA GLU A 164 -5.10 -16.91 9.57
C GLU A 164 -5.96 -16.07 8.60
N LYS A 165 -5.60 -16.01 7.31
CA LYS A 165 -6.27 -15.22 6.28
C LYS A 165 -6.35 -13.73 6.60
N TYR A 166 -5.29 -13.21 7.22
CA TYR A 166 -5.19 -11.81 7.64
C TYR A 166 -6.39 -11.34 8.46
N MET A 167 -6.94 -12.22 9.30
CA MET A 167 -8.10 -11.92 10.15
C MET A 167 -7.92 -10.61 10.93
N LEU A 168 -8.98 -9.82 11.07
CA LEU A 168 -8.99 -8.66 11.96
C LEU A 168 -9.11 -9.14 13.41
N LYS A 169 -7.99 -9.25 14.14
CA LYS A 169 -7.94 -9.92 15.45
C LYS A 169 -8.26 -9.02 16.64
N SER A 170 -8.00 -7.72 16.50
CA SER A 170 -8.25 -6.76 17.58
C SER A 170 -8.65 -5.41 17.02
N LEU A 171 -9.73 -4.89 17.57
CA LEU A 171 -10.13 -3.49 17.54
C LEU A 171 -10.36 -3.13 19.01
N GLY A 172 -9.65 -2.13 19.50
CA GLY A 172 -9.73 -1.71 20.90
C GLY A 172 -11.03 -0.97 21.21
N THR A 173 -10.95 0.00 22.12
CA THR A 173 -12.06 0.93 22.38
C THR A 173 -12.19 1.89 21.21
N TYR A 174 -13.41 1.99 20.67
CA TYR A 174 -13.77 2.96 19.64
C TYR A 174 -13.95 4.36 20.23
N THR A 175 -13.43 5.38 19.53
CA THR A 175 -13.81 6.78 19.68
C THR A 175 -13.98 7.43 18.30
N GLY A 176 -14.77 8.51 18.25
CA GLY A 176 -14.92 9.31 17.03
C GLY A 176 -16.37 9.64 16.68
N ASN A 177 -16.57 10.21 15.49
CA ASN A 177 -17.86 10.70 15.00
C ASN A 177 -18.32 10.02 13.69
N ALA A 178 -17.60 9.00 13.22
CA ALA A 178 -17.96 8.21 12.03
C ALA A 178 -18.92 7.03 12.31
N GLY A 179 -19.19 6.74 13.58
CA GLY A 179 -19.81 5.47 14.00
C GLY A 179 -18.86 4.27 13.89
N ASP A 180 -19.18 3.21 14.65
CA ASP A 180 -18.32 2.04 14.85
C ASP A 180 -18.68 0.89 13.90
N SER A 181 -18.54 1.14 12.59
CA SER A 181 -18.85 0.16 11.54
C SER A 181 -17.84 -0.99 11.46
N LEU A 182 -16.57 -0.73 11.80
CA LEU A 182 -15.51 -1.73 11.65
C LEU A 182 -15.54 -2.79 12.74
N LYS A 183 -16.11 -2.50 13.92
CA LYS A 183 -16.33 -3.50 14.98
C LYS A 183 -17.10 -4.71 14.53
N TYR A 184 -18.04 -4.55 13.60
CA TYR A 184 -18.79 -5.68 13.02
C TYR A 184 -17.95 -6.55 12.09
N ASN A 185 -16.75 -6.09 11.69
CA ASN A 185 -15.78 -6.87 10.94
C ASN A 185 -14.69 -7.50 11.83
N LEU A 186 -14.80 -7.35 13.15
CA LEU A 186 -13.88 -7.99 14.09
C LEU A 186 -14.01 -9.51 13.99
N TYR A 187 -12.88 -10.20 13.89
CA TYR A 187 -12.72 -11.64 13.67
C TYR A 187 -13.09 -12.15 12.27
N ASP A 188 -13.48 -11.26 11.35
CA ASP A 188 -13.64 -11.63 9.96
C ASP A 188 -12.26 -11.83 9.30
N LYS A 189 -12.22 -12.78 8.37
CA LYS A 189 -11.06 -13.02 7.51
C LYS A 189 -11.09 -12.05 6.34
N PHE A 190 -9.92 -11.76 5.79
CA PHE A 190 -9.84 -10.98 4.57
C PHE A 190 -10.27 -11.84 3.37
N SER A 191 -11.05 -11.27 2.46
CA SER A 191 -11.51 -11.94 1.24
C SER A 191 -11.20 -11.08 0.01
N THR A 192 -10.82 -11.72 -1.08
CA THR A 192 -10.71 -11.13 -2.43
C THR A 192 -11.56 -11.92 -3.42
N TYR A 193 -11.74 -11.42 -4.63
CA TYR A 193 -12.61 -12.08 -5.62
C TYR A 193 -12.14 -13.49 -6.00
N ASP A 194 -10.84 -13.78 -5.83
CA ASP A 194 -10.16 -15.04 -6.14
C ASP A 194 -9.77 -15.86 -4.90
N ASN A 195 -9.97 -15.31 -3.69
CA ASN A 195 -9.69 -16.00 -2.43
C ASN A 195 -10.81 -15.70 -1.43
N ASP A 196 -11.82 -16.55 -1.46
CA ASP A 196 -13.02 -16.41 -0.65
C ASP A 196 -12.82 -16.99 0.76
N ASN A 197 -12.87 -16.11 1.77
CA ASN A 197 -12.79 -16.49 3.17
C ASN A 197 -13.95 -15.91 3.98
N ASP A 198 -15.03 -15.46 3.33
CA ASP A 198 -16.17 -14.84 4.00
C ASP A 198 -17.21 -15.88 4.46
N GLY A 199 -18.21 -15.42 5.21
CA GLY A 199 -19.26 -16.27 5.78
C GLY A 199 -20.38 -16.62 4.80
N TRP A 200 -20.38 -16.09 3.57
CA TRP A 200 -21.49 -16.23 2.63
C TRP A 200 -21.40 -17.50 1.79
N SER A 201 -21.97 -18.58 2.31
CA SER A 201 -21.89 -19.92 1.68
C SER A 201 -22.50 -20.05 0.25
N ARG A 202 -23.19 -19.03 -0.26
CA ARG A 202 -23.86 -19.05 -1.58
C ARG A 202 -23.33 -17.99 -2.53
N GLY A 203 -22.32 -17.25 -2.14
CA GLY A 203 -21.79 -16.14 -2.91
C GLY A 203 -20.36 -15.83 -2.49
N ASN A 204 -19.93 -14.62 -2.80
CA ASN A 204 -18.62 -14.10 -2.44
C ASN A 204 -18.78 -12.60 -2.25
N CYS A 205 -18.58 -12.13 -1.03
CA CYS A 205 -18.76 -10.73 -0.65
C CYS A 205 -17.74 -9.83 -1.37
N ALA A 206 -16.51 -10.30 -1.59
CA ALA A 206 -15.50 -9.53 -2.33
C ALA A 206 -15.92 -9.26 -3.79
N ASN A 207 -16.56 -10.24 -4.45
CA ASN A 207 -17.19 -10.06 -5.77
C ASN A 207 -18.40 -9.11 -5.71
N TYR A 208 -19.28 -9.29 -4.71
CA TYR A 208 -20.51 -8.49 -4.58
C TYR A 208 -20.24 -7.01 -4.27
N TYR A 209 -19.36 -6.74 -3.32
CA TYR A 209 -18.93 -5.40 -2.92
C TYR A 209 -17.76 -4.85 -3.76
N ALA A 210 -17.26 -5.62 -4.72
CA ALA A 210 -16.23 -5.23 -5.70
C ALA A 210 -14.94 -4.68 -5.07
N SER A 211 -14.41 -5.35 -4.05
CA SER A 211 -13.16 -4.97 -3.36
C SER A 211 -12.61 -6.12 -2.53
N GLY A 212 -11.38 -5.98 -2.01
CA GLY A 212 -10.88 -6.84 -0.94
C GLY A 212 -11.09 -6.18 0.42
N TRP A 213 -11.64 -6.92 1.38
CA TRP A 213 -11.91 -6.42 2.74
C TRP A 213 -12.07 -7.56 3.73
N TRP A 214 -12.14 -7.23 5.03
CA TRP A 214 -12.64 -8.13 6.07
C TRP A 214 -14.15 -8.26 5.92
N PHE A 215 -14.59 -9.30 5.23
CA PHE A 215 -16.00 -9.55 4.95
C PHE A 215 -16.53 -10.75 5.74
N ASN A 216 -17.78 -10.65 6.17
CA ASN A 216 -18.60 -11.78 6.61
C ASN A 216 -19.82 -11.92 5.69
N TRP A 217 -20.79 -12.75 6.09
CA TRP A 217 -22.11 -12.85 5.47
C TRP A 217 -22.73 -11.48 5.18
N ASP A 218 -22.59 -10.53 6.11
CA ASP A 218 -22.92 -9.12 5.89
C ASP A 218 -21.67 -8.24 6.06
N ALA A 219 -21.52 -7.25 5.18
CA ALA A 219 -20.52 -6.20 5.37
C ALA A 219 -21.13 -4.98 6.07
N ASN A 220 -20.44 -4.46 7.08
CA ASN A 220 -20.79 -3.21 7.77
C ASN A 220 -19.85 -2.06 7.42
N SER A 221 -18.80 -2.34 6.64
CA SER A 221 -17.93 -1.34 6.03
C SER A 221 -17.36 -1.85 4.72
N ASN A 222 -16.97 -0.93 3.84
CA ASN A 222 -16.13 -1.21 2.70
C ASN A 222 -15.30 0.03 2.35
N LEU A 223 -14.10 0.17 2.93
CA LEU A 223 -13.23 1.32 2.65
C LEU A 223 -12.37 1.14 1.40
N ASN A 224 -12.32 -0.09 0.87
CA ASN A 224 -11.60 -0.45 -0.35
C ASN A 224 -12.51 -0.49 -1.59
N GLY A 225 -13.77 -0.07 -1.45
CA GLY A 225 -14.73 -0.07 -2.53
C GLY A 225 -14.30 0.76 -3.75
N ARG A 226 -15.09 0.61 -4.79
CA ARG A 226 -15.01 1.41 -6.01
C ARG A 226 -15.20 2.89 -5.66
N TYR A 227 -14.33 3.72 -6.20
CA TYR A 227 -14.49 5.16 -6.09
C TYR A 227 -15.59 5.65 -7.04
N PHE A 228 -16.60 6.31 -6.48
CA PHE A 228 -17.63 7.01 -7.24
C PHE A 228 -17.36 8.51 -7.21
N LYS A 229 -17.66 9.22 -8.30
CA LYS A 229 -17.41 10.68 -8.40
C LYS A 229 -18.47 11.53 -7.66
N SER A 230 -19.36 10.88 -6.92
CA SER A 230 -20.43 11.51 -6.16
C SER A 230 -20.83 10.64 -4.96
N GLY A 231 -21.56 11.23 -4.02
CA GLY A 231 -22.10 10.57 -2.83
C GLY A 231 -23.31 9.68 -3.11
N GLU A 232 -23.24 8.83 -4.12
CA GLU A 232 -24.34 7.92 -4.46
C GLU A 232 -24.42 6.74 -3.48
N GLN A 233 -25.63 6.19 -3.33
CA GLN A 233 -25.87 5.00 -2.51
C GLN A 233 -25.55 3.75 -3.32
N ASN A 234 -24.39 3.13 -3.06
CA ASN A 234 -23.97 1.95 -3.79
C ASN A 234 -23.14 1.02 -2.90
N VAL A 235 -23.55 -0.23 -2.80
CA VAL A 235 -22.85 -1.25 -2.00
C VAL A 235 -21.41 -1.48 -2.46
N LYS A 236 -21.11 -1.18 -3.72
CA LYS A 236 -19.75 -1.29 -4.27
C LYS A 236 -18.87 -0.08 -3.94
N GLY A 237 -19.41 0.96 -3.30
CA GLY A 237 -18.72 2.23 -3.03
C GLY A 237 -17.79 2.17 -1.82
N ILE A 238 -17.21 3.32 -1.47
CA ILE A 238 -16.42 3.49 -0.25
C ILE A 238 -17.36 3.92 0.88
N TRP A 239 -17.64 3.09 1.88
CA TRP A 239 -18.67 3.41 2.87
C TRP A 239 -18.44 2.82 4.26
N LEU A 240 -19.07 3.46 5.25
CA LEU A 240 -19.29 2.95 6.60
C LEU A 240 -20.80 2.97 6.88
N TYR A 241 -21.36 1.80 7.19
CA TYR A 241 -22.81 1.65 7.36
C TYR A 241 -23.39 2.57 8.45
N THR A 242 -22.72 2.63 9.61
CA THR A 242 -23.15 3.47 10.75
C THR A 242 -23.05 4.96 10.47
N LEU A 243 -22.20 5.38 9.52
CA LEU A 243 -22.03 6.78 9.15
C LEU A 243 -23.18 7.23 8.23
N LYS A 244 -23.26 6.62 7.04
CA LYS A 244 -24.16 7.04 5.96
C LYS A 244 -24.64 5.87 5.10
N ARG A 245 -24.77 4.67 5.68
CA ARG A 245 -25.17 3.43 4.97
C ARG A 245 -24.20 3.12 3.82
N TYR A 246 -24.70 3.07 2.58
CA TYR A 246 -23.91 2.79 1.38
C TYR A 246 -23.55 4.07 0.61
N TYR A 247 -23.64 5.24 1.24
CA TYR A 247 -23.19 6.50 0.66
C TYR A 247 -21.69 6.44 0.38
N SER A 248 -21.31 6.58 -0.88
CA SER A 248 -19.90 6.59 -1.25
C SER A 248 -19.20 7.84 -0.73
N LEU A 249 -18.09 7.65 -0.02
CA LEU A 249 -17.26 8.71 0.53
C LEU A 249 -16.32 9.27 -0.55
N LYS A 250 -15.94 10.53 -0.38
CA LYS A 250 -15.05 11.29 -1.26
C LYS A 250 -13.58 11.00 -0.95
N SER A 251 -13.24 10.75 0.31
CA SER A 251 -11.89 10.35 0.68
C SER A 251 -11.91 9.47 1.93
N VAL A 252 -10.97 8.54 1.99
CA VAL A 252 -10.62 7.78 3.18
C VAL A 252 -9.10 7.68 3.29
N LYS A 253 -8.59 7.87 4.51
CA LYS A 253 -7.20 7.60 4.85
C LYS A 253 -7.17 6.76 6.12
N MET A 254 -6.59 5.57 6.06
CA MET A 254 -6.37 4.72 7.23
C MET A 254 -4.91 4.82 7.66
N LEU A 255 -4.69 5.03 8.95
CA LEU A 255 -3.38 5.20 9.53
C LEU A 255 -3.21 4.37 10.80
N ILE A 256 -2.00 3.86 11.04
CA ILE A 256 -1.67 3.15 12.28
C ILE A 256 -0.47 3.80 12.97
N ARG A 257 -0.42 3.73 14.30
CA ARG A 257 0.71 4.22 15.10
C ARG A 257 1.01 3.28 16.26
N PRO A 258 2.29 3.04 16.60
CA PRO A 258 2.66 2.34 17.83
C PRO A 258 2.01 2.95 19.07
N LYS A 259 1.39 2.12 19.92
CA LYS A 259 0.92 2.55 21.23
C LYS A 259 2.01 2.28 22.26
N TYR A 260 2.62 3.34 22.79
CA TYR A 260 3.55 3.23 23.91
C TYR A 260 2.75 3.06 25.19
N THR A 261 2.81 1.88 25.79
CA THR A 261 2.32 1.68 27.15
C THR A 261 3.41 2.23 28.08
N LEU A 262 3.12 3.35 28.76
CA LEU A 262 3.94 3.77 29.89
C LEU A 262 3.68 2.74 31.00
N PHE A 263 4.70 1.94 31.32
CA PHE A 263 4.71 1.08 32.50
C PHE A 263 5.05 1.91 33.74
#